data_AF-A0A060QEV2-F1
#
_entry.id   AF-A0A060QEV2-F1
#
_cell.length_a   1.000
_cell.length_b   1.000
_cell.length_c   1.000
_cell.angle_alpha   90.00
_cell.angle_beta   90.00
_cell.angle_gamma   90.00
#
_symmetry.space_group_name_H-M   'P 1'
#
loop_
_entity.id
_entity.type
_entity.pdbx_description
1 polymer ?
#
loop_
_entity_poly.entity_id
_entity_poly.type
_entity_poly.pdbx_seq_one_letter_code
_entity_poly.pdbx_strand_id
1 'polypeptide(L)'
;MVRGYLWWRAMVHASPRAWNHPHIRLSHSRAHSRHSRGTSNRLLPQHASQSRSDNLSNGADIVWQHQYIDGHLMASISNISQLACTVSAQGISAPDYETIFARLAALYQGIFGSDVVLDNSTQDGQWIGIIAQAINASNASMIAAFNSFSPATAQGAGLSSIVKINGLTRSVPSFSTCDVVITGTVGKTISGGSVRDTIFGYTWSLPTVVVVPSSGSATVTATCTTVGAISLGPGTLTIINTPTLGWSNVTNVSASAPGTPAQTDASLRVQQASSTMLPSQTVMDGLLGALLALPGVSVAEGYENDTAKTDSNGIPANSIAIVVEGGDASAIATIIANKKTMGTPTYGTTTETITDSAGISRTINFFRPTPYPLAVQVNLTALSGYTDAIGSMIAAQISAYIEAQTAGSTIYTTRLYAQASLPDATGGLTYDLNSIQMAANGGAMSTNNVTVPFNALPSCPTSSVNIVASGTT
;
A
#
# COMPACT_ATOMS: atom_id res chain seq x y z
N MET A 1 8.78 14.69 70.54
CA MET A 1 9.75 13.58 70.70
C MET A 1 9.99 13.01 69.31
N VAL A 2 11.13 13.01 68.62
CA VAL A 2 12.54 13.43 68.79
C VAL A 2 13.06 13.59 67.33
N ARG A 3 13.31 14.81 66.82
CA ARG A 3 14.63 15.46 66.49
C ARG A 3 15.81 14.58 65.98
N GLY A 4 16.32 14.95 64.80
CA GLY A 4 17.76 14.97 64.39
C GLY A 4 18.31 13.66 63.79
N TYR A 5 19.13 13.61 62.73
CA TYR A 5 20.10 14.58 62.22
C TYR A 5 20.41 14.37 60.71
N LEU A 6 20.59 15.49 60.00
CA LEU A 6 21.34 15.66 58.74
C LEU A 6 22.82 15.93 59.04
N TRP A 7 23.76 15.40 58.24
CA TRP A 7 25.09 15.95 57.84
C TRP A 7 25.49 15.15 56.57
N TRP A 8 25.50 15.61 55.31
CA TRP A 8 26.05 16.76 54.54
C TRP A 8 27.48 16.58 54.00
N ARG A 9 27.54 16.45 52.65
CA ARG A 9 28.54 16.96 51.66
C ARG A 9 29.95 16.33 51.65
N ALA A 10 30.71 16.29 50.55
CA ALA A 10 30.73 17.05 49.29
C ALA A 10 31.61 16.31 48.25
N MET A 11 31.32 16.33 46.94
CA MET A 11 32.03 17.08 45.87
C MET A 11 32.73 16.08 44.90
N VAL A 12 32.90 16.26 43.57
CA VAL A 12 32.46 17.23 42.55
C VAL A 12 32.91 16.67 41.17
N HIS A 13 32.17 17.04 40.11
CA HIS A 13 32.50 17.06 38.67
C HIS A 13 32.98 15.79 37.91
N ALA A 14 32.16 15.37 36.94
CA ALA A 14 32.65 14.99 35.60
C ALA A 14 31.61 15.36 34.52
N SER A 15 32.04 16.21 33.58
CA SER A 15 31.32 16.64 32.37
C SER A 15 31.41 15.59 31.24
N PRO A 16 30.55 15.63 30.21
CA PRO A 16 30.46 14.58 29.19
C PRO A 16 31.55 14.72 28.11
N ARG A 17 32.29 13.64 27.83
CA ARG A 17 33.23 13.57 26.70
C ARG A 17 32.59 12.88 25.50
N ALA A 18 32.53 13.65 24.40
CA ALA A 18 32.25 13.20 23.05
C ALA A 18 33.27 12.14 22.58
N TRP A 19 32.79 11.15 21.83
CA TRP A 19 33.63 10.21 21.08
C TRP A 19 33.51 10.52 19.58
N ASN A 20 34.63 10.97 19.01
CA ASN A 20 34.83 11.17 17.58
C ASN A 20 35.16 9.83 16.89
N HIS A 21 34.60 9.65 15.68
CA HIS A 21 34.90 8.59 14.72
C HIS A 21 36.36 8.61 14.23
N PRO A 22 36.82 7.50 13.61
CA PRO A 22 37.64 7.62 12.42
C PRO A 22 37.08 6.85 11.22
N HIS A 23 37.05 7.56 10.09
CA HIS A 23 36.83 7.06 8.74
C HIS A 23 38.00 6.21 8.25
N ILE A 24 37.74 5.08 7.58
CA ILE A 24 38.73 4.38 6.76
C ILE A 24 38.50 4.80 5.29
N ARG A 25 39.50 5.51 4.73
CA ARG A 25 39.65 5.74 3.28
C ARG A 25 40.44 4.57 2.69
N LEU A 26 39.97 4.01 1.58
CA LEU A 26 40.75 3.14 0.69
C LEU A 26 41.21 3.96 -0.52
N SER A 27 42.53 4.12 -0.69
CA SER A 27 43.17 4.64 -1.89
C SER A 27 43.97 3.54 -2.59
N HIS A 28 43.86 3.48 -3.91
CA HIS A 28 44.49 2.52 -4.82
C HIS A 28 46.01 2.69 -4.96
N SER A 29 46.77 1.59 -5.17
CA SER A 29 47.82 1.53 -6.21
C SER A 29 48.25 0.10 -6.55
N ARG A 30 48.34 -0.19 -7.86
CA ARG A 30 48.90 -1.39 -8.51
C ARG A 30 50.39 -1.61 -8.19
N ALA A 31 50.86 -2.87 -8.19
CA ALA A 31 52.13 -3.27 -8.82
C ALA A 31 52.23 -4.80 -9.04
N HIS A 32 52.73 -5.18 -10.22
CA HIS A 32 53.01 -6.54 -10.72
C HIS A 32 54.39 -7.09 -10.30
N SER A 33 54.58 -8.41 -10.55
CA SER A 33 55.81 -9.16 -10.93
C SER A 33 56.24 -10.21 -9.88
N ARG A 34 56.19 -11.53 -10.13
CA ARG A 34 56.93 -12.49 -11.03
C ARG A 34 58.00 -13.30 -10.27
N HIS A 35 57.91 -14.64 -10.41
CA HIS A 35 58.96 -15.69 -10.28
C HIS A 35 59.52 -15.99 -8.86
N SER A 36 59.92 -17.21 -8.45
CA SER A 36 60.25 -18.48 -9.12
C SER A 36 60.36 -19.65 -8.10
N ARG A 37 59.85 -20.83 -8.50
CA ARG A 37 60.24 -22.26 -8.30
C ARG A 37 61.20 -22.73 -7.18
N GLY A 38 60.89 -23.91 -6.62
CA GLY A 38 61.86 -24.98 -6.26
C GLY A 38 61.62 -25.64 -4.88
N THR A 39 60.81 -26.70 -4.76
CA THR A 39 61.14 -28.16 -4.76
C THR A 39 61.56 -28.78 -3.40
N SER A 40 60.68 -29.70 -2.95
CA SER A 40 60.87 -30.96 -2.20
C SER A 40 61.62 -31.02 -0.85
N ASN A 41 60.92 -31.49 0.19
CA ASN A 41 61.06 -32.90 0.60
C ASN A 41 59.85 -33.44 1.39
N ARG A 42 59.68 -34.75 1.25
CA ARG A 42 58.58 -35.64 1.64
C ARG A 42 58.64 -36.01 3.14
N LEU A 43 57.48 -36.09 3.83
CA LEU A 43 56.95 -37.23 4.61
C LEU A 43 55.81 -36.79 5.59
N LEU A 44 54.67 -37.45 5.47
CA LEU A 44 53.41 -37.36 6.25
C LEU A 44 53.51 -38.13 7.60
N PRO A 45 52.65 -37.93 8.63
CA PRO A 45 51.20 -38.28 8.65
C PRO A 45 50.28 -37.18 9.23
N GLN A 46 49.19 -36.82 8.53
CA GLN A 46 47.81 -37.30 8.72
C GLN A 46 47.28 -37.30 10.17
N HIS A 47 46.50 -36.25 10.49
CA HIS A 47 45.31 -36.38 11.34
C HIS A 47 44.12 -35.77 10.58
N ALA A 48 43.15 -36.63 10.27
CA ALA A 48 41.89 -36.27 9.65
C ALA A 48 41.02 -35.48 10.65
N SER A 49 40.59 -34.28 10.28
CA SER A 49 39.40 -33.66 10.87
C SER A 49 38.24 -33.89 9.90
N GLN A 50 37.45 -34.93 10.18
CA GLN A 50 36.15 -35.11 9.54
C GLN A 50 35.20 -34.03 10.05
N SER A 51 34.66 -33.27 9.11
CA SER A 51 33.51 -32.40 9.28
C SER A 51 32.32 -33.19 9.83
N ARG A 52 31.78 -32.74 10.97
CA ARG A 52 30.45 -33.16 11.43
C ARG A 52 29.52 -31.96 11.33
N SER A 53 28.84 -31.87 10.19
CA SER A 53 27.49 -31.33 10.16
C SER A 53 26.61 -32.24 11.01
N ASP A 54 25.85 -31.67 11.93
CA ASP A 54 24.42 -31.99 12.18
C ASP A 54 23.98 -31.56 13.59
N ASN A 55 22.73 -31.09 13.64
CA ASN A 55 21.89 -30.74 14.79
C ASN A 55 22.10 -29.39 15.49
N LEU A 56 21.64 -28.34 14.80
CA LEU A 56 20.93 -27.23 15.45
C LEU A 56 19.51 -27.69 15.81
N SER A 57 19.39 -28.50 16.85
CA SER A 57 18.13 -28.79 17.52
C SER A 57 18.42 -29.08 18.98
N ASN A 58 18.40 -28.04 19.80
CA ASN A 58 18.02 -28.13 21.20
C ASN A 58 17.73 -26.70 21.68
N GLY A 59 16.56 -26.52 22.28
CA GLY A 59 16.22 -25.30 23.00
C GLY A 59 17.30 -24.99 24.03
N ALA A 60 17.46 -23.70 24.32
CA ALA A 60 18.39 -23.25 25.35
C ALA A 60 17.94 -23.79 26.72
N ASP A 61 18.42 -24.97 27.11
CA ASP A 61 18.42 -25.41 28.49
C ASP A 61 19.39 -24.51 29.25
N ILE A 62 18.84 -23.53 29.97
CA ILE A 62 19.59 -22.71 30.91
C ILE A 62 20.00 -23.61 32.08
N VAL A 63 21.22 -24.14 32.05
CA VAL A 63 21.78 -24.90 33.17
C VAL A 63 22.26 -23.91 34.24
N TRP A 64 21.47 -23.73 35.29
CA TRP A 64 21.87 -22.92 36.46
C TRP A 64 22.82 -23.72 37.37
N GLN A 65 24.00 -23.17 37.63
CA GLN A 65 24.97 -23.73 38.58
C GLN A 65 24.41 -23.74 40.01
N HIS A 66 24.48 -24.89 40.68
CA HIS A 66 24.12 -25.06 42.10
C HIS A 66 24.93 -24.12 43.00
N GLN A 67 24.27 -23.20 43.70
CA GLN A 67 24.88 -22.40 44.77
C GLN A 67 24.72 -23.13 46.12
N TYR A 68 25.84 -23.34 46.82
CA TYR A 68 25.89 -23.89 48.17
C TYR A 68 26.09 -22.76 49.19
N ILE A 69 25.38 -22.80 50.30
CA ILE A 69 25.68 -22.02 51.52
C ILE A 69 25.75 -23.00 52.68
N ASP A 70 26.82 -22.91 53.48
CA ASP A 70 27.03 -23.69 54.71
C ASP A 70 26.88 -25.22 54.58
N GLY A 71 27.40 -25.79 53.49
CA GLY A 71 27.49 -27.26 53.33
C GLY A 71 26.16 -27.99 53.13
N HIS A 72 25.03 -27.28 53.08
CA HIS A 72 23.74 -27.83 52.70
C HIS A 72 23.47 -27.57 51.21
N LEU A 73 23.02 -28.62 50.51
CA LEU A 73 22.43 -28.48 49.18
C LEU A 73 21.20 -27.56 49.33
N MET A 74 21.29 -26.32 48.84
CA MET A 74 20.09 -25.57 48.54
C MET A 74 19.28 -26.43 47.56
N ALA A 75 17.99 -26.64 47.83
CA ALA A 75 17.12 -27.36 46.92
C ALA A 75 17.29 -26.74 45.53
N SER A 76 17.98 -27.45 44.64
CA SER A 76 18.27 -26.93 43.31
C SER A 76 16.92 -26.68 42.66
N ILE A 77 16.66 -25.44 42.25
CA ILE A 77 15.46 -25.07 41.48
C ILE A 77 15.69 -25.61 40.06
N SER A 78 15.75 -26.94 39.93
CA SER A 78 16.14 -27.62 38.69
C SER A 78 15.02 -27.63 37.66
N ASN A 79 13.83 -27.15 38.02
CA ASN A 79 12.72 -27.06 37.08
C ASN A 79 11.84 -25.82 37.35
N ILE A 80 12.20 -24.72 36.69
CA ILE A 80 11.42 -23.47 36.63
C ILE A 80 10.41 -23.47 35.46
N SER A 81 10.37 -24.53 34.64
CA SER A 81 9.41 -24.65 33.52
C SER A 81 7.95 -24.68 33.97
N GLN A 82 7.71 -25.00 35.25
CA GLN A 82 6.41 -24.95 35.91
C GLN A 82 6.06 -23.55 36.47
N LEU A 83 6.95 -22.56 36.32
CA LEU A 83 6.76 -21.18 36.75
C LEU A 83 6.85 -20.18 35.59
N ALA A 84 7.67 -20.45 34.58
CA ALA A 84 7.96 -19.52 33.48
C ALA A 84 7.33 -19.95 32.15
N CYS A 85 7.23 -19.03 31.20
CA CYS A 85 6.84 -19.39 29.83
C CYS A 85 7.89 -20.29 29.16
N THR A 86 7.42 -21.14 28.25
CA THR A 86 8.24 -21.97 27.38
C THR A 86 7.91 -21.66 25.93
N VAL A 87 8.93 -21.64 25.05
CA VAL A 87 8.76 -21.46 23.61
C VAL A 87 9.10 -22.78 22.92
N SER A 88 8.15 -23.33 22.18
CA SER A 88 8.30 -24.56 21.41
C SER A 88 7.95 -24.34 19.93
N ALA A 89 8.01 -25.40 19.12
CA ALA A 89 7.56 -25.37 17.73
C ALA A 89 6.07 -24.99 17.58
N GLN A 90 5.27 -25.12 18.65
CA GLN A 90 3.85 -24.76 18.68
C GLN A 90 3.61 -23.30 19.09
N GLY A 91 4.67 -22.56 19.48
CA GLY A 91 4.59 -21.17 19.93
C GLY A 91 5.01 -21.00 21.40
N ILE A 92 4.63 -19.87 21.99
CA ILE A 92 4.85 -19.59 23.42
C ILE A 92 3.67 -20.11 24.25
N SER A 93 3.97 -20.73 25.40
CA SER A 93 2.97 -21.17 26.37
C SER A 93 3.45 -20.87 27.78
N ALA A 94 2.53 -20.79 28.74
CA ALA A 94 2.85 -20.63 30.15
C ALA A 94 1.95 -21.53 31.00
N PRO A 95 2.42 -21.99 32.17
CA PRO A 95 1.57 -22.65 33.16
C PRO A 95 0.46 -21.71 33.64
N ASP A 96 -0.67 -22.28 34.04
CA ASP A 96 -1.76 -21.53 34.67
C ASP A 96 -1.42 -21.13 36.12
N TYR A 97 -2.23 -20.25 36.69
CA TYR A 97 -2.05 -19.77 38.06
C TYR A 97 -1.99 -20.91 39.08
N GLU A 98 -2.85 -21.91 38.96
CA GLU A 98 -2.92 -23.04 39.91
C GLU A 98 -1.65 -23.88 39.87
N THR A 99 -1.10 -24.14 38.68
CA THR A 99 0.18 -24.84 38.52
C THR A 99 1.33 -24.05 39.13
N ILE A 100 1.35 -22.72 38.92
CA ILE A 100 2.36 -21.83 39.51
C ILE A 100 2.24 -21.84 41.04
N PHE A 101 1.03 -21.69 41.57
CA PHE A 101 0.76 -21.67 43.00
C PHE A 101 1.18 -22.99 43.66
N ALA A 102 0.73 -24.12 43.12
CA ALA A 102 1.08 -25.45 43.62
C ALA A 102 2.60 -25.68 43.61
N ARG A 103 3.29 -25.20 42.57
CA ARG A 103 4.74 -25.30 42.49
C ARG A 103 5.43 -24.46 43.55
N LEU A 104 5.01 -23.22 43.76
CA LEU A 104 5.56 -22.35 44.80
C LEU A 104 5.28 -22.90 46.20
N ALA A 105 4.07 -23.42 46.45
CA ALA A 105 3.71 -24.07 47.71
C ALA A 105 4.57 -25.30 48.00
N ALA A 106 4.81 -26.15 47.00
CA ALA A 106 5.70 -27.30 47.13
C ALA A 106 7.15 -26.90 47.40
N LEU A 107 7.64 -25.82 46.77
CA LEU A 107 8.96 -25.27 47.05
C LEU A 107 9.05 -24.71 48.47
N TYR A 108 8.02 -24.01 48.93
CA TYR A 108 7.94 -23.46 50.28
C TYR A 108 7.97 -24.58 51.33
N GLN A 109 7.12 -25.61 51.18
CA GLN A 109 7.09 -26.76 52.08
C GLN A 109 8.39 -27.58 52.05
N GLY A 110 9.08 -27.62 50.91
CA GLY A 110 10.39 -28.25 50.79
C GLY A 110 11.49 -27.55 51.63
N ILE A 111 11.32 -26.26 51.93
CA ILE A 111 12.27 -25.46 52.73
C ILE A 111 11.86 -25.43 54.20
N PHE A 112 10.58 -25.18 54.48
CA PHE A 112 10.08 -24.88 55.82
C PHE A 112 9.41 -26.07 56.52
N GLY A 113 9.14 -27.17 55.82
CA GLY A 113 8.45 -28.34 56.34
C GLY A 113 7.08 -28.56 55.70
N SER A 114 6.66 -29.82 55.62
CA SER A 114 5.40 -30.23 55.00
C SER A 114 4.16 -30.02 55.89
N ASP A 115 4.37 -29.66 57.15
CA ASP A 115 3.33 -29.36 58.15
C ASP A 115 2.77 -27.94 58.02
N VAL A 116 3.40 -27.09 57.20
CA VAL A 116 2.92 -25.73 56.92
C VAL A 116 1.64 -25.76 56.06
N VAL A 117 0.59 -25.11 56.56
CA VAL A 117 -0.70 -24.93 55.86
C VAL A 117 -0.64 -23.68 54.97
N LEU A 118 -0.83 -23.86 53.67
CA LEU A 118 -0.68 -22.82 52.64
C LEU A 118 -1.98 -22.55 51.87
N ASP A 119 -3.12 -22.58 52.54
CA ASP A 119 -4.41 -22.19 51.95
C ASP A 119 -4.63 -20.66 52.00
N ASN A 120 -5.72 -20.19 51.41
CA ASN A 120 -6.03 -18.75 51.36
C ASN A 120 -6.33 -18.11 52.74
N SER A 121 -6.44 -18.92 53.79
CA SER A 121 -6.72 -18.47 55.15
C SER A 121 -5.44 -18.17 55.94
N THR A 122 -4.26 -18.61 55.47
CA THR A 122 -2.98 -18.35 56.12
C THR A 122 -2.23 -17.18 55.48
N GLN A 123 -1.43 -16.48 56.28
CA GLN A 123 -0.62 -15.35 55.80
C GLN A 123 0.39 -15.82 54.74
N ASP A 124 1.00 -16.98 54.95
CA ASP A 124 1.95 -17.59 54.02
C ASP A 124 1.27 -18.03 52.71
N GLY A 125 0.07 -18.61 52.78
CA GLY A 125 -0.71 -18.96 51.58
C GLY A 125 -1.12 -17.72 50.77
N GLN A 126 -1.53 -16.63 51.43
CA GLN A 126 -1.81 -15.36 50.74
C GLN A 126 -0.56 -14.74 50.12
N TRP A 127 0.59 -14.79 50.81
CA TRP A 127 1.86 -14.30 50.28
C TRP A 127 2.28 -15.06 49.02
N ILE A 128 2.19 -16.40 49.04
CA ILE A 128 2.47 -17.23 47.86
C ILE A 128 1.49 -16.92 46.72
N GLY A 129 0.21 -16.68 47.03
CA GLY A 129 -0.80 -16.28 46.06
C GLY A 129 -0.45 -14.98 45.32
N ILE A 130 0.03 -13.97 46.05
CA ILE A 130 0.48 -12.70 45.46
C ILE A 130 1.66 -12.93 44.51
N ILE A 131 2.64 -13.76 44.91
CA ILE A 131 3.78 -14.10 44.06
C ILE A 131 3.34 -14.87 42.81
N ALA A 132 2.49 -15.88 42.97
CA ALA A 132 1.95 -16.66 41.87
C ALA A 132 1.19 -15.77 40.87
N GLN A 133 0.41 -14.82 41.37
CA GLN A 133 -0.31 -13.85 40.54
C GLN A 133 0.65 -12.92 39.78
N ALA A 134 1.70 -12.43 40.43
CA ALA A 134 2.72 -11.59 39.78
C ALA A 134 3.47 -12.35 38.66
N ILE A 135 3.81 -13.62 38.89
CA ILE A 135 4.43 -14.48 37.87
C ILE A 135 3.45 -14.74 36.71
N ASN A 136 2.20 -15.09 37.01
CA ASN A 136 1.19 -15.32 35.98
C ASN A 136 0.94 -14.07 35.11
N ALA A 137 0.84 -12.89 35.73
CA ALA A 137 0.70 -11.62 35.00
C ALA A 137 1.93 -11.30 34.13
N SER A 138 3.12 -11.61 34.63
CA SER A 138 4.38 -11.47 33.87
C SER A 138 4.42 -12.42 32.67
N ASN A 139 4.01 -13.67 32.86
CA ASN A 139 3.92 -14.67 31.79
C ASN A 139 2.91 -14.24 30.71
N ALA A 140 1.73 -13.76 31.11
CA ALA A 140 0.74 -13.24 30.17
C ALA A 140 1.28 -12.04 29.35
N SER A 141 2.03 -11.15 30.00
CA SER A 141 2.68 -10.02 29.33
C SER A 141 3.76 -10.48 28.34
N MET A 142 4.52 -11.51 28.69
CA MET A 142 5.54 -12.08 27.81
C MET A 142 4.92 -12.80 26.59
N ILE A 143 3.80 -13.49 26.77
CA ILE A 143 3.01 -14.06 25.67
C ILE A 143 2.51 -12.96 24.73
N ALA A 144 1.98 -11.87 25.27
CA ALA A 144 1.54 -10.72 24.47
C ALA A 144 2.68 -10.09 23.68
N ALA A 145 3.87 -9.94 24.29
CA ALA A 145 5.06 -9.44 23.63
C ALA A 145 5.51 -10.38 22.50
N PHE A 146 5.59 -11.69 22.74
CA PHE A 146 5.94 -12.67 21.71
C PHE A 146 4.96 -12.64 20.53
N ASN A 147 3.65 -12.60 20.81
CA ASN A 147 2.62 -12.53 19.77
C ASN A 147 2.67 -11.22 18.97
N SER A 148 3.22 -10.14 19.53
CA SER A 148 3.33 -8.86 18.82
C SER A 148 4.29 -8.88 17.62
N PHE A 149 5.18 -9.88 17.53
CA PHE A 149 6.14 -10.01 16.43
C PHE A 149 5.59 -10.66 15.15
N SER A 150 4.38 -11.20 15.19
CA SER A 150 3.76 -11.85 14.01
C SER A 150 2.50 -11.11 13.58
N PRO A 151 2.34 -10.73 12.29
CA PRO A 151 1.11 -10.11 11.81
C PRO A 151 -0.15 -10.96 12.07
N ALA A 152 -0.01 -12.29 12.13
CA ALA A 152 -1.13 -13.20 12.36
C ALA A 152 -1.67 -13.11 13.80
N THR A 153 -0.82 -12.85 14.79
CA THR A 153 -1.19 -12.86 16.22
C THR A 153 -1.09 -11.49 16.89
N ALA A 154 -0.38 -10.53 16.31
CA ALA A 154 -0.26 -9.17 16.82
C ALA A 154 -1.59 -8.42 16.76
N GLN A 155 -1.80 -7.50 17.70
CA GLN A 155 -3.03 -6.71 17.82
C GLN A 155 -2.73 -5.22 18.06
N GLY A 156 -3.70 -4.36 17.71
CA GLY A 156 -3.66 -2.92 17.97
C GLY A 156 -2.37 -2.26 17.50
N ALA A 157 -1.66 -1.59 18.43
CA ALA A 157 -0.40 -0.91 18.15
C ALA A 157 0.73 -1.86 17.71
N GLY A 158 0.77 -3.08 18.26
CA GLY A 158 1.75 -4.11 17.86
C GLY A 158 1.58 -4.48 16.38
N LEU A 159 0.34 -4.73 15.95
CA LEU A 159 0.03 -4.99 14.54
C LEU A 159 0.38 -3.78 13.67
N SER A 160 -0.04 -2.57 14.08
CA SER A 160 0.30 -1.33 13.35
C SER A 160 1.80 -1.06 13.25
N SER A 161 2.61 -1.58 14.17
CA SER A 161 4.06 -1.46 14.12
C SER A 161 4.68 -2.48 13.17
N ILE A 162 4.25 -3.74 13.22
CA ILE A 162 4.87 -4.80 12.43
C ILE A 162 4.54 -4.69 10.94
N VAL A 163 3.33 -4.23 10.57
CA VAL A 163 2.95 -4.04 9.16
C VAL A 163 3.78 -2.95 8.46
N LYS A 164 4.45 -2.06 9.20
CA LYS A 164 5.38 -1.07 8.62
C LYS A 164 6.56 -1.72 7.92
N ILE A 165 6.98 -2.90 8.37
CA ILE A 165 8.04 -3.68 7.72
C ILE A 165 7.60 -4.07 6.30
N ASN A 166 6.30 -4.30 6.08
CA ASN A 166 5.72 -4.54 4.76
C ASN A 166 5.46 -3.25 3.95
N GLY A 167 5.87 -2.07 4.45
CA GLY A 167 5.61 -0.78 3.82
C GLY A 167 4.16 -0.30 3.98
N LEU A 168 3.36 -0.94 4.83
CA LEU A 168 1.97 -0.59 5.08
C LEU A 168 1.84 0.30 6.31
N THR A 169 0.81 1.15 6.32
CA THR A 169 0.39 1.91 7.49
C THR A 169 -1.11 1.73 7.70
N ARG A 170 -1.55 1.73 8.95
CA ARG A 170 -2.98 1.64 9.26
C ARG A 170 -3.67 2.91 8.78
N SER A 171 -4.77 2.76 8.04
CA SER A 171 -5.56 3.90 7.61
C SER A 171 -6.10 4.66 8.81
N VAL A 172 -5.86 5.97 8.82
CA VAL A 172 -6.38 6.88 9.84
C VAL A 172 -7.85 7.15 9.53
N PRO A 173 -8.74 7.11 10.54
CA PRO A 173 -10.13 7.47 10.33
C PRO A 173 -10.24 8.93 9.85
N SER A 174 -11.12 9.18 8.87
CA SER A 174 -11.36 10.53 8.35
C SER A 174 -12.73 11.06 8.76
N PHE A 175 -12.84 12.39 8.80
CA PHE A 175 -14.11 13.07 9.06
C PHE A 175 -14.95 13.10 7.78
N SER A 176 -16.26 13.03 7.96
CA SER A 176 -17.21 13.25 6.86
C SER A 176 -17.27 14.73 6.50
N THR A 177 -17.46 15.05 5.23
CA THR A 177 -17.57 16.43 4.72
C THR A 177 -18.87 16.64 3.95
N CYS A 178 -19.40 17.86 3.96
CA CYS A 178 -20.61 18.20 3.24
C CYS A 178 -20.59 19.67 2.83
N ASP A 179 -20.93 19.96 1.58
CA ASP A 179 -21.05 21.33 1.12
C ASP A 179 -22.38 21.92 1.58
N VAL A 180 -22.29 23.01 2.33
CA VAL A 180 -23.43 23.76 2.84
C VAL A 180 -23.49 25.14 2.20
N VAL A 181 -24.69 25.53 1.81
CA VAL A 181 -25.02 26.87 1.35
C VAL A 181 -25.44 27.70 2.55
N ILE A 182 -24.65 28.73 2.83
CA ILE A 182 -24.86 29.70 3.89
C ILE A 182 -25.50 30.95 3.29
N THR A 183 -26.57 31.46 3.91
CA THR A 183 -27.22 32.71 3.49
C THR A 183 -27.14 33.74 4.60
N GLY A 184 -26.81 34.99 4.25
CA GLY A 184 -26.61 36.05 5.23
C GLY A 184 -26.50 37.46 4.65
N THR A 185 -26.22 38.42 5.52
CA THR A 185 -25.98 39.81 5.15
C THR A 185 -24.64 39.94 4.44
N VAL A 186 -24.66 40.56 3.26
CA VAL A 186 -23.47 40.80 2.41
C VAL A 186 -22.35 41.47 3.21
N GLY A 187 -21.12 40.97 3.05
CA GLY A 187 -19.90 41.53 3.65
C GLY A 187 -19.70 41.17 5.12
N LYS A 188 -20.58 40.37 5.73
CA LYS A 188 -20.37 39.85 7.10
C LYS A 188 -19.48 38.62 7.09
N THR A 189 -18.67 38.52 8.13
CA THR A 189 -17.74 37.42 8.36
C THR A 189 -18.25 36.51 9.46
N ILE A 190 -18.35 35.22 9.17
CA ILE A 190 -18.59 34.15 10.13
C ILE A 190 -17.23 33.55 10.48
N SER A 191 -16.86 33.54 11.75
CA SER A 191 -15.60 32.97 12.22
C SER A 191 -15.86 31.78 13.15
N GLY A 192 -15.22 30.64 12.87
CA GLY A 192 -15.41 29.41 13.65
C GLY A 192 -16.87 28.94 13.69
N GLY A 193 -17.60 29.13 12.60
CA GLY A 193 -19.01 28.75 12.51
C GLY A 193 -19.20 27.22 12.57
N SER A 194 -20.34 26.77 13.06
CA SER A 194 -20.71 25.35 13.06
C SER A 194 -22.21 25.18 12.83
N VAL A 195 -22.57 24.05 12.24
CA VAL A 195 -23.94 23.64 11.94
C VAL A 195 -24.22 22.26 12.51
N ARG A 196 -25.48 21.90 12.68
CA ARG A 196 -25.91 20.61 13.19
C ARG A 196 -26.89 19.96 12.23
N ASP A 197 -26.82 18.64 12.13
CA ASP A 197 -27.82 17.89 11.39
C ASP A 197 -29.11 17.66 12.20
N THR A 198 -30.19 17.39 11.47
CA THR A 198 -31.55 17.19 12.03
C THR A 198 -31.87 15.73 12.35
N ILE A 199 -31.04 14.77 11.94
CA ILE A 199 -31.35 13.34 12.05
C ILE A 199 -30.71 12.73 13.30
N PHE A 200 -29.39 12.89 13.43
CA PHE A 200 -28.53 12.31 14.47
C PHE A 200 -27.96 13.37 15.41
N GLY A 201 -27.98 14.65 15.02
CA GLY A 201 -27.54 15.76 15.87
C GLY A 201 -26.02 15.95 15.95
N TYR A 202 -25.26 15.41 15.00
CA TYR A 202 -23.82 15.67 14.86
C TYR A 202 -23.56 17.12 14.50
N THR A 203 -22.44 17.63 15.03
CA THR A 203 -21.96 18.99 14.75
C THR A 203 -20.95 18.97 13.61
N TRP A 204 -21.01 19.97 12.76
CA TRP A 204 -20.16 20.13 11.58
C TRP A 204 -19.56 21.53 11.60
N SER A 205 -18.23 21.59 11.65
CA SER A 205 -17.47 22.84 11.69
C SER A 205 -17.30 23.41 10.28
N LEU A 206 -17.51 24.71 10.14
CA LEU A 206 -17.21 25.47 8.93
C LEU A 206 -15.72 25.86 8.89
N PRO A 207 -15.22 26.36 7.73
CA PRO A 207 -13.89 26.95 7.66
C PRO A 207 -13.71 28.09 8.68
N THR A 208 -12.46 28.33 9.10
CA THR A 208 -12.11 29.31 10.14
C THR A 208 -12.70 30.70 9.88
N VAL A 209 -12.80 31.08 8.61
CA VAL A 209 -13.38 32.35 8.16
C VAL A 209 -14.25 32.09 6.92
N VAL A 210 -15.50 32.54 6.97
CA VAL A 210 -16.43 32.55 5.83
C VAL A 210 -16.96 33.97 5.66
N VAL A 211 -16.84 34.55 4.48
CA VAL A 211 -17.38 35.89 4.17
C VAL A 211 -18.56 35.73 3.23
N VAL A 212 -19.69 36.36 3.55
CA VAL A 212 -20.87 36.35 2.68
C VAL A 212 -20.64 37.29 1.49
N PRO A 213 -20.59 36.78 0.24
CA PRO A 213 -20.32 37.58 -0.95
C PRO A 213 -21.52 38.47 -1.32
N SER A 214 -21.36 39.30 -2.35
CA SER A 214 -22.40 40.22 -2.84
C SER A 214 -23.69 39.53 -3.32
N SER A 215 -23.65 38.23 -3.62
CA SER A 215 -24.83 37.41 -3.95
C SER A 215 -25.72 37.08 -2.74
N GLY A 216 -25.25 37.34 -1.50
CA GLY A 216 -25.99 37.03 -0.27
C GLY A 216 -25.91 35.56 0.18
N SER A 217 -25.27 34.69 -0.59
CA SER A 217 -25.06 33.28 -0.24
C SER A 217 -23.65 32.78 -0.60
N ALA A 218 -23.08 31.92 0.24
CA ALA A 218 -21.78 31.28 0.04
C ALA A 218 -21.89 29.76 0.20
N THR A 219 -21.29 29.00 -0.70
CA THR A 219 -21.12 27.54 -0.53
C THR A 219 -19.78 27.30 0.15
N VAL A 220 -19.79 26.55 1.25
CA VAL A 220 -18.58 26.16 1.98
C VAL A 220 -18.66 24.71 2.40
N THR A 221 -17.51 24.05 2.49
CA THR A 221 -17.44 22.67 2.97
C THR A 221 -17.44 22.66 4.51
N ALA A 222 -18.45 22.04 5.10
CA ALA A 222 -18.52 21.74 6.52
C ALA A 222 -17.91 20.36 6.78
N THR A 223 -17.17 20.23 7.89
CA THR A 223 -16.52 18.97 8.31
C THR A 223 -17.12 18.50 9.63
N CYS A 224 -17.57 17.26 9.70
CA CYS A 224 -18.13 16.70 10.93
C CYS A 224 -17.08 16.69 12.06
N THR A 225 -17.50 17.01 13.28
CA THR A 225 -16.60 16.96 14.46
C THR A 225 -16.41 15.53 14.96
N THR A 226 -17.30 14.62 14.59
CA THR A 226 -17.21 13.20 14.92
C THR A 226 -16.58 12.44 13.75
N VAL A 227 -15.56 11.64 14.04
CA VAL A 227 -14.83 10.87 13.02
C VAL A 227 -15.63 9.65 12.57
N GLY A 228 -15.52 9.28 11.29
CA GLY A 228 -16.17 8.09 10.72
C GLY A 228 -17.11 8.41 9.56
N ALA A 229 -17.76 7.34 9.07
CA ALA A 229 -18.65 7.37 7.90
C ALA A 229 -20.06 7.86 8.28
N ILE A 230 -20.24 9.18 8.32
CA ILE A 230 -21.53 9.82 8.58
C ILE A 230 -22.09 10.29 7.24
N SER A 231 -23.12 9.57 6.77
CA SER A 231 -23.82 9.87 5.52
C SER A 231 -25.15 10.57 5.83
N LEU A 232 -25.33 11.75 5.24
CA LEU A 232 -26.50 12.60 5.37
C LEU A 232 -27.06 12.91 4.00
N GLY A 233 -28.39 12.84 3.86
CA GLY A 233 -29.07 13.24 2.63
C GLY A 233 -29.10 14.77 2.44
N PRO A 234 -29.49 15.26 1.25
CA PRO A 234 -29.76 16.68 1.01
C PRO A 234 -30.78 17.27 2.01
N GLY A 235 -30.61 18.54 2.39
CA GLY A 235 -31.54 19.28 3.25
C GLY A 235 -31.55 18.87 4.72
N THR A 236 -30.51 18.19 5.21
CA THR A 236 -30.44 17.68 6.59
C THR A 236 -29.59 18.56 7.51
N LEU A 237 -28.61 19.29 6.98
CA LEU A 237 -27.76 20.26 7.70
C LEU A 237 -28.39 21.65 7.70
N THR A 238 -29.43 21.84 8.51
CA THR A 238 -30.23 23.08 8.52
C THR A 238 -30.16 23.88 9.82
N ILE A 239 -29.56 23.31 10.88
CA ILE A 239 -29.51 23.97 12.19
C ILE A 239 -28.19 24.74 12.33
N ILE A 240 -28.27 26.04 12.54
CA ILE A 240 -27.11 26.87 12.90
C ILE A 240 -26.77 26.59 14.37
N ASN A 241 -25.55 26.11 14.64
CA ASN A 241 -25.11 25.76 16.00
C ASN A 241 -24.36 26.91 16.69
N THR A 242 -23.64 27.75 15.94
CA THR A 242 -23.00 28.98 16.46
C THR A 242 -23.57 30.24 15.78
N PRO A 243 -24.65 30.83 16.32
CA PRO A 243 -25.28 32.02 15.74
C PRO A 243 -24.31 33.19 15.67
N THR A 244 -24.13 33.75 14.47
CA THR A 244 -23.30 34.94 14.23
C THR A 244 -24.15 36.03 13.60
N LEU A 245 -23.98 37.28 14.03
CA LEU A 245 -24.77 38.41 13.51
C LEU A 245 -24.58 38.55 11.99
N GLY A 246 -25.69 38.43 11.25
CA GLY A 246 -25.70 38.46 9.78
C GLY A 246 -25.73 37.08 9.12
N TRP A 247 -25.68 35.98 9.87
CA TRP A 247 -25.96 34.63 9.36
C TRP A 247 -27.45 34.30 9.58
N SER A 248 -28.17 33.99 8.50
CA SER A 248 -29.64 33.81 8.52
C SER A 248 -30.12 32.39 8.22
N ASN A 249 -29.42 31.65 7.36
CA ASN A 249 -29.81 30.30 6.98
C ASN A 249 -28.61 29.42 6.62
N VAL A 250 -28.78 28.11 6.72
CA VAL A 250 -27.84 27.12 6.19
C VAL A 250 -28.59 25.89 5.68
N THR A 251 -28.13 25.31 4.57
CA THR A 251 -28.65 24.04 4.05
C THR A 251 -27.61 23.33 3.19
N ASN A 252 -27.59 22.00 3.17
CA ASN A 252 -26.83 21.24 2.18
C ASN A 252 -27.70 20.90 0.97
N VAL A 253 -27.20 21.12 -0.25
CA VAL A 253 -27.93 20.83 -1.50
C VAL A 253 -27.66 19.41 -1.99
N SER A 254 -26.49 18.87 -1.67
CA SER A 254 -26.05 17.52 -1.98
C SER A 254 -25.92 16.67 -0.71
N ALA A 255 -25.87 15.35 -0.89
CA ALA A 255 -25.55 14.43 0.21
C ALA A 255 -24.12 14.66 0.73
N SER A 256 -23.87 14.33 2.00
CA SER A 256 -22.50 14.38 2.54
C SER A 256 -21.61 13.29 1.93
N ALA A 257 -20.32 13.61 1.81
CA ALA A 257 -19.30 12.61 1.56
C ALA A 257 -18.94 11.93 2.88
N PRO A 258 -19.25 10.62 3.05
CA PRO A 258 -18.91 9.91 4.27
C PRO A 258 -17.39 9.78 4.41
N GLY A 259 -16.89 10.03 5.62
CA GLY A 259 -15.51 9.73 5.99
C GLY A 259 -15.26 8.23 6.11
N THR A 260 -14.05 7.84 6.47
CA THR A 260 -13.68 6.44 6.66
C THR A 260 -13.59 6.10 8.15
N PRO A 261 -14.15 4.95 8.59
CA PRO A 261 -13.97 4.49 9.95
C PRO A 261 -12.52 4.05 10.19
N ALA A 262 -12.14 3.90 11.46
CA ALA A 262 -10.81 3.40 11.81
C ALA A 262 -10.64 1.97 11.28
N GLN A 263 -9.51 1.72 10.61
CA GLN A 263 -9.25 0.40 10.04
C GLN A 263 -9.11 -0.65 11.15
N THR A 264 -9.86 -1.74 11.02
CA THR A 264 -9.83 -2.86 11.97
C THR A 264 -8.58 -3.72 11.78
N ASP A 265 -8.17 -4.41 12.84
CA ASP A 265 -7.05 -5.37 12.78
C ASP A 265 -7.29 -6.46 11.73
N ALA A 266 -8.53 -6.95 11.62
CA ALA A 266 -8.89 -7.96 10.63
C ALA A 266 -8.68 -7.46 9.19
N SER A 267 -9.21 -6.27 8.86
CA SER A 267 -9.01 -5.68 7.53
C SER A 267 -7.55 -5.37 7.23
N LEU A 268 -6.78 -4.93 8.23
CA LEU A 268 -5.36 -4.65 8.08
C LEU A 268 -4.56 -5.93 7.82
N ARG A 269 -4.92 -7.06 8.45
CA ARG A 269 -4.29 -8.37 8.16
C ARG A 269 -4.60 -8.86 6.75
N VAL A 270 -5.84 -8.70 6.28
CA VAL A 270 -6.20 -9.05 4.90
C VAL A 270 -5.37 -8.23 3.92
N GLN A 271 -5.27 -6.91 4.14
CA GLN A 271 -4.43 -6.03 3.31
C GLN A 271 -2.95 -6.42 3.38
N GLN A 272 -2.44 -6.77 4.55
CA GLN A 272 -1.07 -7.22 4.74
C GLN A 272 -0.80 -8.52 3.97
N ALA A 273 -1.70 -9.50 4.05
CA ALA A 273 -1.57 -10.75 3.31
C ALA A 273 -1.54 -10.50 1.80
N SER A 274 -2.46 -9.68 1.28
CA SER A 274 -2.47 -9.28 -0.13
C SER A 274 -1.18 -8.56 -0.54
N SER A 275 -0.66 -7.64 0.28
CA SER A 275 0.59 -6.94 -0.02
C SER A 275 1.80 -7.88 -0.07
N THR A 276 1.87 -8.88 0.81
CA THR A 276 2.94 -9.89 0.78
C THR A 276 2.80 -10.89 -0.37
N MET A 277 1.58 -11.07 -0.89
CA MET A 277 1.27 -11.89 -2.06
C MET A 277 1.50 -11.17 -3.40
N LEU A 278 1.76 -9.86 -3.37
CA LEU A 278 2.05 -9.03 -4.54
C LEU A 278 3.55 -8.68 -4.63
N PRO A 279 4.52 -9.62 -4.53
CA PRO A 279 5.87 -9.26 -4.86
C PRO A 279 5.90 -8.83 -6.33
N SER A 280 6.39 -7.61 -6.55
CA SER A 280 6.75 -7.12 -7.86
C SER A 280 7.78 -8.09 -8.44
N GLN A 281 7.43 -8.85 -9.49
CA GLN A 281 8.37 -9.77 -10.11
C GLN A 281 9.47 -9.01 -10.86
N THR A 282 9.14 -7.84 -11.39
CA THR A 282 10.08 -6.91 -12.02
C THR A 282 9.91 -5.49 -11.48
N VAL A 283 10.90 -4.62 -11.66
CA VAL A 283 10.79 -3.19 -11.30
C VAL A 283 9.70 -2.51 -12.12
N MET A 284 9.53 -2.91 -13.38
CA MET A 284 8.49 -2.38 -14.27
C MET A 284 7.09 -2.71 -13.75
N ASP A 285 6.82 -3.96 -13.38
CA ASP A 285 5.49 -4.35 -12.86
C ASP A 285 5.11 -3.58 -11.60
N GLY A 286 6.09 -3.29 -10.74
CA GLY A 286 5.88 -2.54 -9.51
C GLY A 286 5.65 -1.06 -9.72
N LEU A 287 6.25 -0.51 -10.79
CA LEU A 287 5.96 0.85 -11.25
C LEU A 287 4.54 0.91 -11.84
N LEU A 288 4.17 -0.02 -12.73
CA LEU A 288 2.85 -0.06 -13.35
C LEU A 288 1.73 -0.31 -12.34
N GLY A 289 1.93 -1.25 -11.40
CA GLY A 289 0.97 -1.50 -10.32
C GLY A 289 0.77 -0.31 -9.40
N ALA A 290 1.84 0.46 -9.11
CA ALA A 290 1.72 1.70 -8.33
C ALA A 290 0.97 2.80 -9.09
N LEU A 291 1.15 2.89 -10.41
CA LEU A 291 0.42 3.84 -11.26
C LEU A 291 -1.07 3.49 -11.35
N LEU A 292 -1.40 2.21 -11.56
CA LEU A 292 -2.80 1.76 -11.61
C LEU A 292 -3.52 1.91 -10.26
N ALA A 293 -2.79 1.99 -9.15
CA ALA A 293 -3.36 2.26 -7.83
C ALA A 293 -3.69 3.75 -7.60
N LEU A 294 -3.26 4.67 -8.47
CA LEU A 294 -3.61 6.08 -8.34
C LEU A 294 -5.08 6.33 -8.69
N PRO A 295 -5.79 7.17 -7.92
CA PRO A 295 -7.15 7.57 -8.27
C PRO A 295 -7.22 8.19 -9.67
N GLY A 296 -8.13 7.65 -10.49
CA GLY A 296 -8.41 8.17 -11.83
C GLY A 296 -7.46 7.72 -12.93
N VAL A 297 -6.49 6.83 -12.67
CA VAL A 297 -5.70 6.17 -13.71
C VAL A 297 -6.49 4.97 -14.25
N SER A 298 -6.75 4.95 -15.56
CA SER A 298 -7.47 3.84 -16.23
C SER A 298 -6.53 2.84 -16.89
N VAL A 299 -5.40 3.32 -17.42
CA VAL A 299 -4.41 2.52 -18.17
C VAL A 299 -3.01 2.97 -17.79
N ALA A 300 -2.11 2.01 -17.60
CA ALA A 300 -0.68 2.24 -17.47
C ALA A 300 0.09 1.12 -18.20
N GLU A 301 0.87 1.51 -19.20
CA GLU A 301 1.75 0.61 -19.96
C GLU A 301 3.19 1.08 -19.89
N GLY A 302 4.13 0.14 -19.85
CA GLY A 302 5.55 0.42 -19.69
C GLY A 302 6.39 -0.27 -20.75
N TYR A 303 7.31 0.47 -21.34
CA TYR A 303 8.23 0.02 -22.37
C TYR A 303 9.65 0.34 -21.92
N GLU A 304 10.56 -0.60 -22.13
CA GLU A 304 11.98 -0.47 -21.79
C GLU A 304 12.81 -0.72 -23.04
N ASN A 305 13.76 0.19 -23.30
CA ASN A 305 14.81 -0.03 -24.28
C ASN A 305 16.13 -0.23 -23.54
N ASP A 306 16.51 -1.49 -23.37
CA ASP A 306 17.76 -1.94 -22.74
C ASP A 306 18.96 -1.92 -23.69
N THR A 307 18.75 -1.50 -24.94
CA THR A 307 19.80 -1.47 -25.96
C THR A 307 20.53 -0.12 -25.99
N ALA A 308 21.71 -0.12 -26.60
CA ALA A 308 22.52 1.07 -26.80
C ALA A 308 22.09 1.94 -28.00
N LYS A 309 20.91 1.71 -28.58
CA LYS A 309 20.38 2.45 -29.75
C LYS A 309 18.90 2.74 -29.58
N THR A 310 18.36 3.70 -30.33
CA THR A 310 16.92 3.92 -30.39
C THR A 310 16.21 2.70 -30.97
N ASP A 311 15.10 2.29 -30.36
CA ASP A 311 14.32 1.12 -30.78
C ASP A 311 13.36 1.44 -31.95
N SER A 312 12.57 0.45 -32.38
CA SER A 312 11.57 0.61 -33.44
C SER A 312 10.41 1.55 -33.07
N ASN A 313 10.21 1.81 -31.78
CA ASN A 313 9.19 2.70 -31.26
C ASN A 313 9.70 4.15 -31.11
N GLY A 314 10.98 4.40 -31.43
CA GLY A 314 11.60 5.72 -31.26
C GLY A 314 12.07 6.00 -29.83
N ILE A 315 12.03 5.01 -28.93
CA ILE A 315 12.47 5.13 -27.54
C ILE A 315 14.00 5.19 -27.52
N PRO A 316 14.62 6.24 -26.96
CA PRO A 316 16.08 6.36 -26.90
C PRO A 316 16.77 5.22 -26.13
N ALA A 317 18.06 5.05 -26.37
CA ALA A 317 18.89 4.04 -25.73
C ALA A 317 18.84 4.13 -24.18
N ASN A 318 18.81 2.97 -23.51
CA ASN A 318 18.81 2.80 -22.05
C ASN A 318 17.70 3.59 -21.32
N SER A 319 16.55 3.80 -21.95
CA SER A 319 15.46 4.61 -21.41
C SER A 319 14.16 3.84 -21.30
N ILE A 320 13.27 4.34 -20.45
CA ILE A 320 11.91 3.81 -20.31
C ILE A 320 10.91 4.82 -20.87
N ALA A 321 9.84 4.31 -21.48
CA ALA A 321 8.68 5.09 -21.87
C ALA A 321 7.45 4.53 -21.16
N ILE A 322 6.74 5.39 -20.44
CA ILE A 322 5.53 5.03 -19.71
C ILE A 322 4.36 5.77 -20.35
N VAL A 323 3.29 5.05 -20.68
CA VAL A 323 2.05 5.60 -21.23
C VAL A 323 0.98 5.49 -20.15
N VAL A 324 0.41 6.63 -19.73
CA VAL A 324 -0.59 6.66 -18.65
C VAL A 324 -1.82 7.44 -19.09
N GLU A 325 -2.99 6.81 -18.99
CA GLU A 325 -4.28 7.44 -19.20
C GLU A 325 -4.93 7.82 -17.87
N GLY A 326 -5.43 9.05 -17.78
CA GLY A 326 -6.05 9.58 -16.56
C GLY A 326 -5.06 9.91 -15.43
N GLY A 327 -5.59 10.17 -14.24
CA GLY A 327 -4.83 10.52 -13.03
C GLY A 327 -4.11 11.88 -13.08
N ASP A 328 -3.69 12.36 -11.90
CA ASP A 328 -2.92 13.59 -11.77
C ASP A 328 -1.48 13.44 -12.28
N ALA A 329 -1.02 14.38 -13.10
CA ALA A 329 0.29 14.32 -13.74
C ALA A 329 1.45 14.39 -12.73
N SER A 330 1.31 15.19 -11.68
CA SER A 330 2.33 15.33 -10.64
C SER A 330 2.45 14.07 -9.80
N ALA A 331 1.32 13.45 -9.44
CA ALA A 331 1.29 12.17 -8.73
C ALA A 331 1.93 11.04 -9.56
N ILE A 332 1.61 10.97 -10.85
CA ILE A 332 2.20 9.99 -11.79
C ILE A 332 3.71 10.18 -11.89
N ALA A 333 4.16 11.41 -12.15
CA ALA A 333 5.58 11.72 -12.26
C ALA A 333 6.34 11.42 -10.96
N THR A 334 5.73 11.67 -9.79
CA THR A 334 6.28 11.30 -8.49
C THR A 334 6.45 9.79 -8.34
N ILE A 335 5.46 8.99 -8.74
CA ILE A 335 5.57 7.53 -8.72
C ILE A 335 6.70 7.06 -9.64
N ILE A 336 6.73 7.55 -10.88
CA ILE A 336 7.79 7.19 -11.84
C ILE A 336 9.18 7.58 -11.29
N ALA A 337 9.33 8.78 -10.73
CA ALA A 337 10.59 9.23 -10.13
C ALA A 337 11.07 8.31 -9.00
N ASN A 338 10.15 7.85 -8.16
CA ASN A 338 10.45 7.03 -6.98
C ASN A 338 10.67 5.55 -7.30
N LYS A 339 10.04 5.03 -8.36
CA LYS A 339 10.05 3.60 -8.71
C LYS A 339 11.00 3.26 -9.84
N LYS A 340 11.38 4.22 -10.70
CA LYS A 340 12.34 3.97 -11.79
C LYS A 340 13.72 3.64 -11.24
N THR A 341 14.47 2.84 -11.99
CA THR A 341 15.86 2.53 -11.66
C THR A 341 16.73 3.79 -11.75
N MET A 342 17.75 3.88 -10.87
CA MET A 342 18.72 4.97 -10.92
C MET A 342 19.49 4.96 -12.24
N GLY A 343 19.73 6.14 -12.81
CA GLY A 343 20.44 6.29 -14.09
C GLY A 343 19.56 6.10 -15.33
N THR A 344 18.36 5.54 -15.22
CA THR A 344 17.43 5.35 -16.35
C THR A 344 16.72 6.67 -16.70
N PRO A 345 16.91 7.21 -17.92
CA PRO A 345 16.14 8.35 -18.41
C PRO A 345 14.70 7.95 -18.71
N THR A 346 13.81 8.94 -18.69
CA THR A 346 12.39 8.77 -19.03
C THR A 346 12.06 9.49 -20.32
N TYR A 347 11.33 8.83 -21.21
CA TYR A 347 10.92 9.34 -22.52
C TYR A 347 9.40 9.57 -22.57
N GLY A 348 8.99 10.73 -23.09
CA GLY A 348 7.60 11.16 -23.06
C GLY A 348 7.39 12.57 -23.61
N THR A 349 6.14 12.89 -23.95
CA THR A 349 5.72 14.24 -24.38
C THR A 349 5.18 15.08 -23.23
N THR A 350 4.77 14.45 -22.13
CA THR A 350 4.30 15.13 -20.90
C THR A 350 5.46 15.22 -19.94
N THR A 351 5.80 16.44 -19.52
CA THR A 351 6.97 16.72 -18.71
C THR A 351 6.55 17.30 -17.37
N GLU A 352 7.00 16.68 -16.29
CA GLU A 352 6.76 17.12 -14.92
C GLU A 352 8.09 17.22 -14.16
N THR A 353 8.19 18.20 -13.28
CA THR A 353 9.39 18.41 -12.46
C THR A 353 9.09 18.06 -11.02
N ILE A 354 9.79 17.05 -10.50
CA ILE A 354 9.68 16.59 -9.12
C ILE A 354 10.89 17.06 -8.34
N THR A 355 10.66 17.77 -7.24
CA THR A 355 11.73 18.17 -6.31
C THR A 355 11.82 17.14 -5.19
N ASP A 356 13.00 16.59 -4.98
CA ASP A 356 13.24 15.65 -3.87
C ASP A 356 13.38 16.38 -2.52
N SER A 357 13.47 15.60 -1.44
CA SER A 357 13.64 16.12 -0.08
C SER A 357 14.98 16.84 0.15
N ALA A 358 15.95 16.68 -0.75
CA ALA A 358 17.23 17.37 -0.75
C ALA A 358 17.21 18.67 -1.60
N GLY A 359 16.06 19.02 -2.20
CA GLY A 359 15.89 20.21 -3.03
C GLY A 359 16.38 20.04 -4.47
N ILE A 360 16.71 18.82 -4.90
CA ILE A 360 17.17 18.53 -6.26
C ILE A 360 15.95 18.28 -7.14
N SER A 361 15.77 19.13 -8.15
CA SER A 361 14.71 18.97 -9.14
C SER A 361 15.10 17.95 -10.20
N ARG A 362 14.19 17.00 -10.46
CA ARG A 362 14.30 15.97 -11.48
C ARG A 362 13.13 16.07 -12.45
N THR A 363 13.45 16.12 -13.74
CA THR A 363 12.46 16.12 -14.80
C THR A 363 12.09 14.68 -15.16
N ILE A 364 10.80 14.39 -15.15
CA ILE A 364 10.21 13.11 -15.54
C ILE A 364 9.35 13.35 -16.78
N ASN A 365 9.54 12.49 -17.78
CA ASN A 365 8.74 12.51 -19.00
C ASN A 365 7.94 11.22 -19.11
N PHE A 366 6.67 11.33 -19.47
CA PHE A 366 5.81 10.20 -19.78
C PHE A 366 4.83 10.59 -20.90
N PHE A 367 4.08 9.63 -21.43
CA PHE A 367 3.10 9.87 -22.48
C PHE A 367 1.68 9.88 -21.93
N ARG A 368 0.87 10.80 -22.42
CA ARG A 368 -0.58 10.65 -22.47
C ARG A 368 -0.95 10.02 -23.80
N PRO A 369 -1.82 9.00 -23.84
CA PRO A 369 -2.25 8.42 -25.10
C PRO A 369 -2.91 9.50 -25.97
N THR A 370 -2.49 9.59 -27.23
CA THR A 370 -3.15 10.45 -28.21
C THR A 370 -4.13 9.64 -29.07
N PRO A 371 -5.27 10.20 -29.51
CA PRO A 371 -6.13 9.52 -30.46
C PRO A 371 -5.40 9.29 -31.79
N TYR A 372 -5.48 8.07 -32.30
CA TYR A 372 -4.96 7.66 -33.61
C TYR A 372 -6.16 7.41 -34.55
N PRO A 373 -6.61 8.44 -35.27
CA PRO A 373 -7.82 8.36 -36.08
C PRO A 373 -7.68 7.35 -37.23
N LEU A 374 -8.68 6.47 -37.31
CA LEU A 374 -8.81 5.43 -38.32
C LEU A 374 -10.11 5.64 -39.11
N ALA A 375 -10.01 5.49 -40.42
CA ALA A 375 -11.14 5.42 -41.32
C ALA A 375 -11.23 4.02 -41.92
N VAL A 376 -12.45 3.50 -42.06
CA VAL A 376 -12.73 2.19 -42.63
C VAL A 376 -13.68 2.36 -43.80
N GLN A 377 -13.40 1.69 -44.91
CA GLN A 377 -14.33 1.56 -46.02
C GLN A 377 -14.73 0.09 -46.19
N VAL A 378 -16.03 -0.17 -46.14
CA VAL A 378 -16.62 -1.48 -46.38
C VAL A 378 -17.32 -1.44 -47.73
N ASN A 379 -16.80 -2.19 -48.70
CA ASN A 379 -17.47 -2.40 -49.98
C ASN A 379 -18.23 -3.72 -49.89
N LEU A 380 -19.54 -3.69 -50.11
CA LEU A 380 -20.41 -4.86 -50.04
C LEU A 380 -21.39 -4.91 -51.21
N THR A 381 -21.89 -6.10 -51.49
CA THR A 381 -22.97 -6.33 -52.44
C THR A 381 -24.27 -6.50 -51.67
N ALA A 382 -25.24 -5.62 -51.89
CA ALA A 382 -26.53 -5.71 -51.22
C ALA A 382 -27.39 -6.83 -51.85
N LEU A 383 -27.97 -7.70 -51.00
CA LEU A 383 -28.93 -8.73 -51.40
C LEU A 383 -30.34 -8.34 -50.92
N SER A 384 -31.33 -9.17 -51.25
CA SER A 384 -32.71 -8.96 -50.82
C SER A 384 -32.80 -8.83 -49.29
N GLY A 385 -33.42 -7.75 -48.82
CA GLY A 385 -33.60 -7.46 -47.40
C GLY A 385 -32.50 -6.58 -46.77
N TYR A 386 -31.46 -6.18 -47.52
CA TYR A 386 -30.48 -5.19 -47.03
C TYR A 386 -31.13 -3.83 -46.77
N THR A 387 -30.75 -3.18 -45.67
CA THR A 387 -31.25 -1.84 -45.29
C THR A 387 -30.13 -0.99 -44.71
N ASP A 388 -30.31 0.33 -44.69
CA ASP A 388 -29.35 1.27 -44.06
C ASP A 388 -29.17 1.00 -42.56
N ALA A 389 -30.17 0.41 -41.91
CA ALA A 389 -30.06 -0.02 -40.52
C ALA A 389 -29.02 -1.14 -40.35
N ILE A 390 -28.95 -2.10 -41.28
CA ILE A 390 -27.93 -3.16 -41.28
C ILE A 390 -26.55 -2.54 -41.55
N GLY A 391 -26.43 -1.62 -42.50
CA GLY A 391 -25.20 -0.86 -42.73
C GLY A 391 -24.71 -0.11 -41.49
N SER A 392 -25.63 0.49 -40.73
CA SER A 392 -25.32 1.16 -39.47
C SER A 392 -24.87 0.19 -38.38
N MET A 393 -25.43 -1.01 -38.32
CA MET A 393 -24.98 -2.08 -37.40
C MET A 393 -23.57 -2.55 -37.74
N ILE A 394 -23.23 -2.72 -39.02
CA ILE A 394 -21.87 -3.05 -39.47
C ILE A 394 -20.90 -1.96 -39.02
N ALA A 395 -21.21 -0.69 -39.28
CA ALA A 395 -20.38 0.44 -38.87
C ALA A 395 -20.18 0.48 -37.34
N ALA A 396 -21.23 0.24 -36.56
CA ALA A 396 -21.16 0.19 -35.11
C ALA A 396 -20.27 -0.94 -34.58
N GLN A 397 -20.36 -2.15 -35.13
CA GLN A 397 -19.53 -3.29 -34.70
C GLN A 397 -18.05 -3.07 -35.04
N ILE A 398 -17.76 -2.55 -36.23
CA ILE A 398 -16.38 -2.21 -36.64
C ILE A 398 -15.80 -1.13 -35.72
N SER A 399 -16.55 -0.04 -35.51
CA SER A 399 -16.14 1.07 -34.63
C SER A 399 -15.87 0.57 -33.21
N ALA A 400 -16.80 -0.18 -32.61
CA ALA A 400 -16.64 -0.73 -31.26
C ALA A 400 -15.43 -1.67 -31.14
N TYR A 401 -15.21 -2.53 -32.15
CA TYR A 401 -14.04 -3.41 -32.16
C TYR A 401 -12.72 -2.64 -32.20
N ILE A 402 -12.65 -1.57 -33.01
CA ILE A 402 -11.44 -0.74 -33.14
C ILE A 402 -11.20 0.07 -31.85
N GLU A 403 -12.23 0.70 -31.30
CA GLU A 403 -12.11 1.52 -30.08
C GLU A 403 -11.80 0.70 -28.82
N ALA A 404 -12.09 -0.61 -28.83
CA ALA A 404 -11.74 -1.52 -27.75
C ALA A 404 -10.27 -2.00 -27.78
N GLN A 405 -9.49 -1.67 -28.81
CA GLN A 405 -8.08 -2.08 -28.89
C GLN A 405 -7.18 -1.21 -28.01
N THR A 406 -6.11 -1.80 -27.48
CA THR A 406 -5.12 -1.12 -26.65
C THR A 406 -4.07 -0.38 -27.50
N ALA A 407 -3.27 0.46 -26.85
CA ALA A 407 -2.15 1.14 -27.50
C ALA A 407 -1.11 0.13 -28.02
N GLY A 408 -0.37 0.50 -29.07
CA GLY A 408 0.63 -0.39 -29.69
C GLY A 408 0.08 -1.61 -30.45
N SER A 409 -1.23 -1.81 -30.46
CA SER A 409 -1.85 -2.97 -31.11
C SER A 409 -1.82 -2.87 -32.64
N THR A 410 -1.81 -4.04 -33.30
CA THR A 410 -2.00 -4.11 -34.76
C THR A 410 -3.44 -4.52 -35.06
N ILE A 411 -4.14 -3.66 -35.79
CA ILE A 411 -5.50 -3.91 -36.26
C ILE A 411 -5.40 -4.67 -37.56
N TYR A 412 -5.85 -5.92 -37.51
CA TYR A 412 -5.86 -6.82 -38.66
C TYR A 412 -7.13 -6.62 -39.48
N THR A 413 -6.99 -6.36 -40.77
CA THR A 413 -8.13 -6.19 -41.69
C THR A 413 -9.02 -7.43 -41.70
N THR A 414 -8.43 -8.62 -41.59
CA THR A 414 -9.16 -9.90 -41.53
C THR A 414 -10.11 -9.99 -40.34
N ARG A 415 -9.76 -9.42 -39.19
CA ARG A 415 -10.63 -9.41 -38.01
C ARG A 415 -11.83 -8.49 -38.20
N LEU A 416 -11.72 -7.45 -39.03
CA LEU A 416 -12.85 -6.58 -39.36
C LEU A 416 -13.92 -7.29 -40.19
N TYR A 417 -13.54 -8.25 -41.05
CA TYR A 417 -14.54 -9.06 -41.76
C TYR A 417 -15.42 -9.87 -40.81
N ALA A 418 -14.85 -10.39 -39.72
CA ALA A 418 -15.63 -11.08 -38.70
C ALA A 418 -16.66 -10.14 -38.06
N GLN A 419 -16.25 -8.92 -37.69
CA GLN A 419 -17.15 -7.92 -37.11
C GLN A 419 -18.23 -7.47 -38.10
N ALA A 420 -17.86 -7.34 -39.37
CA ALA A 420 -18.75 -6.91 -40.44
C ALA A 420 -19.72 -8.00 -40.91
N SER A 421 -19.49 -9.26 -40.57
CA SER A 421 -20.31 -10.39 -41.06
C SER A 421 -21.63 -10.59 -40.30
N LEU A 422 -21.75 -10.02 -39.09
CA LEU A 422 -22.97 -10.06 -38.27
C LEU A 422 -23.66 -11.46 -38.18
N PRO A 423 -22.94 -12.56 -37.91
CA PRO A 423 -23.46 -13.92 -38.09
C PRO A 423 -24.63 -14.26 -37.16
N ASP A 424 -24.67 -13.62 -35.98
CA ASP A 424 -25.70 -13.84 -34.95
C ASP A 424 -26.81 -12.77 -34.96
N ALA A 425 -26.76 -11.80 -35.89
CA ALA A 425 -27.73 -10.71 -35.94
C ALA A 425 -28.71 -10.85 -37.12
N THR A 426 -29.96 -10.43 -36.91
CA THR A 426 -30.98 -10.39 -37.98
C THR A 426 -30.50 -9.49 -39.12
N GLY A 427 -30.30 -10.07 -40.31
CA GLY A 427 -29.81 -9.35 -41.50
C GLY A 427 -28.39 -9.68 -41.94
N GLY A 428 -27.63 -10.50 -41.20
CA GLY A 428 -26.25 -10.88 -41.58
C GLY A 428 -26.11 -11.66 -42.91
N LEU A 429 -27.21 -12.22 -43.43
CA LEU A 429 -27.26 -12.95 -44.71
C LEU A 429 -27.81 -12.12 -45.87
N THR A 430 -28.11 -10.83 -45.66
CA THR A 430 -28.71 -9.99 -46.71
C THR A 430 -27.66 -9.19 -47.50
N TYR A 431 -26.39 -9.53 -47.41
CA TYR A 431 -25.31 -8.89 -48.15
C TYR A 431 -24.09 -9.81 -48.27
N ASP A 432 -23.25 -9.57 -49.26
CA ASP A 432 -21.92 -10.19 -49.39
C ASP A 432 -20.82 -9.13 -49.23
N LEU A 433 -19.79 -9.42 -48.42
CA LEU A 433 -18.65 -8.52 -48.23
C LEU A 433 -17.66 -8.65 -49.39
N ASN A 434 -17.44 -7.58 -50.15
CA ASN A 434 -16.50 -7.57 -51.28
C ASN A 434 -15.09 -7.23 -50.82
N SER A 435 -14.94 -6.14 -50.07
CA SER A 435 -13.65 -5.74 -49.49
C SER A 435 -13.80 -4.80 -48.30
N ILE A 436 -12.88 -4.90 -47.34
CA ILE A 436 -12.70 -3.93 -46.26
C ILE A 436 -11.31 -3.32 -46.39
N GLN A 437 -11.25 -2.00 -46.35
CA GLN A 437 -10.03 -1.21 -46.40
C GLN A 437 -9.95 -0.28 -45.19
N MET A 438 -8.73 -0.01 -44.74
CA MET A 438 -8.45 0.91 -43.64
C MET A 438 -7.44 1.98 -44.07
N ALA A 439 -7.58 3.15 -43.46
CA ALA A 439 -6.60 4.23 -43.52
C ALA A 439 -6.38 4.78 -42.11
N ALA A 440 -5.12 5.09 -41.80
CA ALA A 440 -4.75 5.82 -40.59
C ALA A 440 -4.44 7.28 -40.91
N ASN A 441 -4.82 8.21 -40.02
CA ASN A 441 -4.47 9.63 -40.10
C ASN A 441 -4.75 10.29 -41.47
N GLY A 442 -5.85 9.92 -42.12
CA GLY A 442 -6.22 10.48 -43.44
C GLY A 442 -5.35 9.99 -44.60
N GLY A 443 -4.60 8.91 -44.43
CA GLY A 443 -3.84 8.25 -45.49
C GLY A 443 -4.71 7.56 -46.55
N ALA A 444 -4.06 6.89 -47.49
CA ALA A 444 -4.77 6.13 -48.53
C ALA A 444 -5.41 4.86 -47.96
N MET A 445 -6.65 4.57 -48.40
CA MET A 445 -7.34 3.33 -48.08
C MET A 445 -6.57 2.14 -48.65
N SER A 446 -6.28 1.14 -47.81
CA SER A 446 -5.62 -0.09 -48.23
C SER A 446 -6.18 -1.31 -47.50
N THR A 447 -5.93 -2.50 -48.03
CA THR A 447 -6.29 -3.76 -47.37
C THR A 447 -5.26 -4.21 -46.34
N ASN A 448 -4.19 -3.44 -46.15
CA ASN A 448 -3.11 -3.80 -45.22
C ASN A 448 -3.54 -3.61 -43.77
N ASN A 449 -2.92 -4.38 -42.89
CA ASN A 449 -3.08 -4.18 -41.45
C ASN A 449 -2.50 -2.82 -41.05
N VAL A 450 -3.08 -2.23 -40.01
CA VAL A 450 -2.61 -0.96 -39.46
C VAL A 450 -2.04 -1.20 -38.07
N THR A 451 -0.78 -0.83 -37.87
CA THR A 451 -0.15 -0.83 -36.54
C THR A 451 -0.35 0.52 -35.89
N VAL A 452 -0.98 0.53 -34.72
CA VAL A 452 -1.15 1.72 -33.89
C VAL A 452 0.17 1.98 -33.15
N PRO A 453 0.64 3.23 -33.04
CA PRO A 453 1.81 3.56 -32.22
C PRO A 453 1.64 3.14 -30.74
N PHE A 454 2.74 2.83 -30.06
CA PHE A 454 2.73 2.39 -28.66
C PHE A 454 2.15 3.43 -27.68
N ASN A 455 2.17 4.71 -28.06
CA ASN A 455 1.73 5.85 -27.26
C ASN A 455 0.39 6.44 -27.74
N ALA A 456 -0.37 5.71 -28.56
CA ALA A 456 -1.62 6.20 -29.13
C ALA A 456 -2.74 5.16 -28.99
N LEU A 457 -3.98 5.63 -28.84
CA LEU A 457 -5.18 4.79 -28.81
C LEU A 457 -5.91 4.87 -30.14
N PRO A 458 -6.35 3.76 -30.72
CA PRO A 458 -7.12 3.79 -31.95
C PRO A 458 -8.46 4.51 -31.76
N SER A 459 -8.79 5.39 -32.69
CA SER A 459 -10.02 6.19 -32.64
C SER A 459 -10.78 6.01 -33.95
N CYS A 460 -11.95 5.39 -33.91
CA CYS A 460 -12.76 5.18 -35.11
C CYS A 460 -14.25 5.38 -34.76
N PRO A 461 -14.73 6.64 -34.72
CA PRO A 461 -16.15 6.87 -34.53
C PRO A 461 -16.93 6.26 -35.69
N THR A 462 -18.20 5.92 -35.48
CA THR A 462 -19.05 5.31 -36.52
C THR A 462 -19.13 6.15 -37.80
N SER A 463 -19.01 7.48 -37.69
CA SER A 463 -18.94 8.40 -38.83
C SER A 463 -17.71 8.23 -39.72
N SER A 464 -16.65 7.58 -39.21
CA SER A 464 -15.43 7.26 -39.95
C SER A 464 -15.48 5.90 -40.64
N VAL A 465 -16.60 5.16 -40.50
CA VAL A 465 -16.85 3.91 -41.21
C VAL A 465 -17.80 4.17 -42.37
N ASN A 466 -17.29 4.11 -43.59
CA ASN A 466 -18.06 4.32 -44.81
C ASN A 466 -18.51 2.98 -45.41
N ILE A 467 -19.81 2.81 -45.63
CA ILE A 467 -20.38 1.62 -46.25
C ILE A 467 -20.74 1.95 -47.71
N VAL A 468 -20.12 1.24 -48.65
CA VAL A 468 -20.39 1.35 -50.08
C VAL A 468 -21.09 0.06 -50.54
N ALA A 469 -22.41 0.15 -50.69
CA ALA A 469 -23.22 -0.96 -51.17
C ALA A 469 -23.38 -0.88 -52.70
N SER A 470 -23.00 -1.95 -53.41
CA SER A 470 -23.27 -2.12 -54.84
C SER A 470 -24.32 -3.22 -55.02
N GLY A 471 -25.52 -2.91 -55.51
CA GLY A 471 -26.57 -3.91 -55.69
C GLY A 471 -27.65 -3.43 -56.64
N THR A 472 -28.13 -4.34 -57.49
CA THR A 472 -29.22 -4.12 -58.44
C THR A 472 -30.54 -4.16 -57.69
N THR A 473 -31.29 -3.05 -57.71
CA THR A 473 -32.69 -2.99 -57.22
C THR A 473 -33.56 -4.07 -57.83
#